data_AF-A0AAD6ZM78-F1
#
_entry.id   AF-A0AAD6ZM78-F1
#
_cell.length_a   1.000
_cell.length_b   1.000
_cell.length_c   1.000
_cell.angle_alpha   90.00
_cell.angle_beta   90.00
_cell.angle_gamma   90.00
#
_symmetry.space_group_name_H-M   'P 1'
#
loop_
_entity.id
_entity.type
_entity.pdbx_description
1 polymer ?
#
loop_
_entity_poly.entity_id
_entity_poly.type
_entity_poly.pdbx_seq_one_letter_code
_entity_poly.pdbx_strand_id
1 'polypeptide(L)'
;RIAKIDTEIELQKEPLKKLERDKSLAQRQLNAARDPVARLSLEISSEIFVQTLAPFPEPGALHAPMLLRNICNAWSDIALSTPELWAAIHINFP
;
A
#
# COMPACT_ATOMS: atom_id res chain seq x y z
N ARG A 1 -39.46 -18.67 20.76
CA ARG A 1 -39.51 -17.42 19.96
C ARG A 1 -38.12 -16.78 19.86
N ILE A 2 -37.43 -16.54 20.97
CA ILE A 2 -36.04 -16.02 21.00
C ILE A 2 -35.08 -16.91 20.21
N ALA A 3 -35.04 -18.23 20.46
CA ALA A 3 -34.18 -19.16 19.71
C ALA A 3 -34.38 -19.15 18.18
N LYS A 4 -35.61 -18.88 17.71
CA LYS A 4 -35.90 -18.75 16.27
C LYS A 4 -35.30 -17.46 15.71
N ILE A 5 -35.36 -16.37 16.48
CA ILE A 5 -34.76 -15.08 16.12
C ILE A 5 -33.22 -15.21 16.12
N ASP A 6 -32.63 -15.89 17.10
CA ASP A 6 -31.18 -16.10 17.15
C ASP A 6 -30.67 -16.91 15.96
N THR A 7 -31.42 -17.93 15.56
CA THR A 7 -31.11 -18.75 14.37
C THR A 7 -31.14 -17.90 13.10
N GLU A 8 -32.13 -17.03 12.96
CA GLU A 8 -32.26 -16.12 11.81
C GLU A 8 -31.14 -15.07 11.79
N ILE A 9 -30.77 -14.51 12.96
CA ILE A 9 -29.62 -13.59 13.09
C ILE A 9 -28.35 -14.27 12.59
N GLU A 10 -28.10 -15.51 13.03
CA GLU A 10 -26.87 -16.20 12.66
C GLU A 10 -26.84 -16.60 11.18
N LEU A 11 -28.00 -16.95 10.63
CA LEU A 11 -28.17 -17.20 9.20
C LEU A 11 -27.89 -15.95 8.36
N GLN A 12 -28.19 -14.75 8.86
CA GLN A 12 -27.93 -13.49 8.15
C GLN A 12 -26.50 -12.95 8.33
N LYS A 13 -25.82 -13.29 9.43
CA LYS A 13 -24.43 -12.87 9.65
C LYS A 13 -23.45 -13.48 8.65
N GLU A 14 -23.64 -14.73 8.23
CA GLU A 14 -22.74 -15.37 7.28
C GLU A 14 -22.77 -14.71 5.87
N PRO A 15 -23.95 -14.43 5.28
CA PRO A 15 -24.08 -13.60 4.08
C PRO A 15 -23.47 -12.21 4.23
N LEU A 16 -23.67 -11.56 5.40
CA LEU A 16 -23.10 -10.24 5.66
C LEU A 16 -21.57 -10.30 5.63
N LYS A 17 -20.96 -11.24 6.36
CA LYS A 17 -19.50 -11.46 6.34
C LYS A 17 -18.97 -11.70 4.93
N LYS A 18 -19.71 -12.45 4.10
CA LYS A 18 -19.34 -12.68 2.70
C LYS A 18 -19.36 -11.37 1.91
N LEU A 19 -20.44 -10.60 1.97
CA LEU A 19 -20.55 -9.32 1.28
C LEU A 19 -19.51 -8.30 1.74
N GLU A 20 -19.16 -8.28 3.03
CA GLU A 20 -18.08 -7.44 3.55
C GLU A 20 -16.72 -7.81 2.95
N ARG A 21 -16.43 -9.11 2.81
CA ARG A 21 -15.23 -9.59 2.12
C ARG A 21 -15.23 -9.16 0.66
N ASP A 22 -16.32 -9.38 -0.07
CA ASP A 22 -16.45 -9.02 -1.48
C ASP A 22 -16.29 -7.49 -1.68
N LYS A 23 -16.92 -6.69 -0.81
CA LYS A 23 -16.75 -5.23 -0.76
C LYS A 23 -15.29 -4.84 -0.54
N SER A 24 -14.61 -5.49 0.40
CA SER A 24 -13.19 -5.20 0.70
C SER A 24 -12.28 -5.49 -0.50
N LEU A 25 -12.55 -6.56 -1.24
CA LEU A 25 -11.82 -6.91 -2.46
C LEU A 25 -12.07 -5.90 -3.57
N ALA A 26 -13.33 -5.57 -3.82
CA ALA A 26 -13.70 -4.55 -4.81
C ALA A 26 -13.09 -3.18 -4.48
N GLN A 27 -13.06 -2.80 -3.20
CA GLN A 27 -12.43 -1.55 -2.75
C GLN A 27 -10.92 -1.56 -3.03
N ARG A 28 -10.23 -2.67 -2.79
CA ARG A 28 -8.79 -2.81 -3.12
C ARG A 28 -8.53 -2.67 -4.61
N GLN A 29 -9.38 -3.28 -5.45
CA GLN A 29 -9.27 -3.17 -6.91
C GLN A 29 -9.46 -1.73 -7.39
N LEU A 30 -10.48 -1.03 -6.85
CA LEU A 30 -10.70 0.38 -7.15
C LEU A 30 -9.53 1.26 -6.72
N ASN A 31 -8.96 1.01 -5.54
CA ASN A 31 -7.80 1.76 -5.05
C ASN A 31 -6.58 1.54 -5.95
N ALA A 32 -6.32 0.29 -6.37
CA ALA A 32 -5.25 -0.02 -7.31
C ALA A 32 -5.46 0.66 -8.68
N ALA A 33 -6.69 0.66 -9.21
CA ALA A 33 -7.01 1.33 -10.47
C ALA A 33 -6.92 2.86 -10.40
N ARG A 34 -7.07 3.43 -9.19
CA ARG A 34 -6.95 4.87 -8.93
C ARG A 34 -5.54 5.30 -8.57
N ASP A 35 -4.61 4.38 -8.35
CA ASP A 35 -3.22 4.70 -8.04
C ASP A 35 -2.62 5.54 -9.19
N PRO A 36 -2.26 6.81 -8.94
CA PRO A 36 -1.67 7.65 -9.96
C PRO A 36 -0.40 7.05 -10.55
N VAL A 37 0.44 6.39 -9.73
CA VAL A 37 1.71 5.78 -10.16
C VAL A 37 1.49 4.60 -11.09
N ALA A 38 0.38 3.87 -10.94
CA ALA A 38 0.03 2.79 -11.87
C ALA A 38 -0.33 3.29 -13.29
N ARG A 39 -0.58 4.60 -13.46
CA ARG A 39 -0.88 5.22 -14.75
C ARG A 39 0.29 6.02 -15.33
N LEU A 40 1.32 6.27 -14.52
CA LEU A 40 2.54 6.94 -14.96
C LEU A 40 3.49 5.91 -15.57
N SER A 41 4.40 6.35 -16.42
CA SER A 41 5.50 5.48 -16.83
C SER A 41 6.42 5.20 -15.63
N LEU A 42 7.20 4.12 -15.73
CA LEU A 42 8.21 3.77 -14.75
C LEU A 42 9.19 4.93 -14.53
N GLU A 43 9.66 5.55 -15.61
CA GLU A 43 10.62 6.67 -15.60
C GLU A 43 10.10 7.90 -14.86
N ILE A 44 8.85 8.31 -15.10
CA ILE A 44 8.26 9.46 -14.40
C ILE A 44 8.06 9.13 -12.92
N SER A 45 7.68 7.90 -12.60
CA SER A 45 7.50 7.47 -11.21
C SER A 45 8.83 7.44 -10.45
N SER A 46 9.89 6.91 -11.06
CA SER A 46 11.23 6.89 -10.47
C SER A 46 11.76 8.30 -10.24
N GLU A 47 11.57 9.21 -11.21
CA GLU A 47 11.98 10.61 -11.06
C GLU A 47 11.25 11.28 -9.90
N ILE A 48 9.91 11.14 -9.83
CA ILE A 48 9.13 11.66 -8.69
C ILE A 48 9.68 11.11 -7.36
N PHE A 49 9.99 9.82 -7.29
CA PHE A 49 10.51 9.20 -6.09
C PHE A 49 11.87 9.80 -5.69
N VAL A 50 12.78 10.00 -6.63
CA VAL A 50 14.09 10.62 -6.38
C VAL A 50 13.93 12.04 -5.81
N GLN A 51 12.97 12.81 -6.33
CA GLN A 51 12.65 14.15 -5.83
C GLN A 51 12.07 14.16 -4.40
N THR A 52 11.68 13.00 -3.84
CA THR A 52 11.24 12.90 -2.43
C THR A 52 12.38 12.70 -1.44
N LEU A 53 13.62 12.48 -1.91
CA LEU A 53 14.76 12.25 -1.03
C LEU A 53 15.17 13.52 -0.29
N ALA A 54 15.41 13.38 1.01
CA ALA A 54 16.12 14.38 1.78
C ALA A 54 17.61 14.37 1.38
N PRO A 55 18.35 15.49 1.58
CA PRO A 55 19.80 15.53 1.32
C PRO A 55 20.59 14.46 2.07
N PHE A 56 20.13 14.08 3.27
CA PHE A 56 20.67 12.98 4.08
C PHE A 56 19.50 12.07 4.47
N PRO A 57 19.12 11.09 3.63
CA PRO A 57 17.96 10.27 3.88
C PRO A 57 18.23 9.35 5.08
N GLU A 58 17.45 9.56 6.14
CA GLU A 58 17.44 8.67 7.29
C GLU A 58 16.61 7.42 6.96
N PRO A 59 17.14 6.21 7.21
CA PRO A 59 16.39 4.98 7.07
C PRO A 59 15.28 4.95 8.11
N GLY A 60 14.03 4.92 7.66
CA GLY A 60 12.88 4.81 8.56
C GLY A 60 11.59 4.57 7.80
N ALA A 61 10.62 3.88 8.40
CA ALA A 61 9.36 3.53 7.74
C ALA A 61 8.55 4.75 7.25
N LEU A 62 8.84 5.94 7.76
CA LEU A 62 8.19 7.21 7.43
C LEU A 62 9.03 8.12 6.52
N HIS A 63 10.23 7.69 6.12
CA HIS A 63 11.14 8.47 5.29
C HIS A 63 11.47 7.71 3.99
N ALA A 64 11.58 8.44 2.88
CA ALA A 64 12.11 7.87 1.65
C ALA A 64 13.58 7.46 1.85
N PRO A 65 14.03 6.35 1.23
CA PRO A 65 13.31 5.52 0.26
C PRO A 65 12.43 4.42 0.89
N MET A 66 12.52 4.18 2.20
CA MET A 66 11.80 3.09 2.89
C MET A 66 10.28 3.24 2.85
N LEU A 67 9.76 4.45 3.03
CA LEU A 67 8.33 4.73 2.96
C LEU A 67 7.73 4.30 1.61
N LEU A 68 8.43 4.57 0.50
CA LEU A 68 7.95 4.27 -0.85
C LEU A 68 7.71 2.78 -1.04
N ARG A 69 8.56 1.94 -0.44
CA ARG A 69 8.41 0.48 -0.48
C ARG A 69 7.22 -0.06 0.33
N ASN A 70 6.70 0.72 1.29
CA ASN A 70 5.64 0.27 2.19
C ASN A 70 4.23 0.62 1.71
N ILE A 71 4.08 1.30 0.57
CA ILE A 71 2.78 1.78 0.08
C ILE A 71 2.02 0.66 -0.65
N CYS A 72 2.63 0.06 -1.68
CA CYS A 72 2.09 -1.10 -2.37
C CYS A 72 3.22 -1.85 -3.11
N ASN A 73 2.93 -3.05 -3.63
CA ASN A 73 3.94 -3.85 -4.34
C ASN A 73 4.53 -3.10 -5.55
N ALA A 74 3.70 -2.41 -6.33
CA ALA A 74 4.17 -1.67 -7.50
C ALA A 74 5.19 -0.58 -7.12
N TRP A 75 4.92 0.20 -6.07
CA TRP A 75 5.85 1.22 -5.59
C TRP A 75 7.14 0.58 -5.03
N SER A 76 7.03 -0.57 -4.35
CA SER A 76 8.20 -1.32 -3.89
C SER A 76 9.08 -1.75 -5.06
N ASP A 77 8.50 -2.29 -6.13
CA ASP A 77 9.24 -2.73 -7.31
C ASP A 77 9.94 -1.57 -8.02
N ILE A 78 9.24 -0.44 -8.18
CA ILE A 78 9.80 0.80 -8.75
C ILE A 78 10.96 1.31 -7.88
N ALA A 79 10.74 1.43 -6.57
CA ALA A 79 11.73 1.95 -5.66
C ALA A 79 12.99 1.07 -5.62
N LEU A 80 12.84 -0.26 -5.61
CA LEU A 80 13.97 -1.20 -5.68
C LEU A 80 14.71 -1.14 -7.01
N SER A 81 14.00 -0.84 -8.10
CA SER A 81 14.56 -0.76 -9.45
C SER A 81 15.16 0.62 -9.79
N THR A 82 15.16 1.56 -8.85
CA THR A 82 15.67 2.93 -9.02
C THR A 82 16.93 3.13 -8.18
N PRO A 83 18.16 2.89 -8.72
CA PRO A 83 19.40 2.92 -7.95
C PRO A 83 19.70 4.27 -7.26
N GLU A 84 19.25 5.38 -7.84
CA GLU A 84 19.42 6.74 -7.34
C GLU A 84 18.82 6.90 -5.93
N LEU A 85 17.73 6.19 -5.64
CA LEU A 85 17.11 6.18 -4.31
C LEU A 85 18.01 5.59 -3.22
N TRP A 86 19.00 4.79 -3.61
CA TRP A 86 19.86 4.00 -2.73
C TRP A 86 21.32 4.47 -2.76
N ALA A 87 21.62 5.52 -3.53
CA ALA A 87 22.98 6.04 -3.69
C ALA A 87 23.56 6.57 -2.37
N ALA A 88 22.73 6.96 -1.41
CA ALA A 88 23.12 7.37 -0.07
C ALA A 88 22.08 6.90 0.96
N ILE A 89 22.53 6.28 2.06
CA ILE A 89 21.70 5.89 3.19
C ILE A 89 22.48 6.18 4.48
N HIS A 90 21.89 6.97 5.37
CA HIS A 90 22.55 7.32 6.64
C HIS A 90 22.27 6.28 7.73
N ILE A 91 23.25 5.45 8.09
CA ILE A 91 23.05 4.45 9.15
C ILE A 91 23.47 5.04 10.50
N ASN A 92 22.49 5.29 11.36
CA ASN A 92 22.74 5.65 12.76
C ASN A 92 23.12 4.40 13.55
N PHE A 93 24.39 4.28 13.93
CA PHE A 93 24.85 3.28 14.91
C PHE A 93 24.72 3.84 16.34
N PRO A 94 24.28 3.03 17.32
CA PRO A 94 24.21 3.42 18.72
C PRO A 94 25.58 3.56 19.39
#